data_AF-A0ABD0P1B5-F1
#
_entry.id   AF-A0ABD0P1B5-F1
#
_cell.length_a   1.000
_cell.length_b   1.000
_cell.length_c   1.000
_cell.angle_alpha   90.00
_cell.angle_beta   90.00
_cell.angle_gamma   90.00
#
_symmetry.space_group_name_H-M   'P 1'
#
loop_
_entity.id
_entity.type
_entity.pdbx_description
1 polymer ?
#
loop_
_entity_poly.entity_id
_entity_poly.type
_entity_poly.pdbx_seq_one_letter_code
_entity_poly.pdbx_strand_id
1 'polypeptide(L)' 'SSVRGYNQWKPVAYRKADPVFEDATPCKHSELVSMNHMPQSRLVQEYFRDNHQTHGLNISFGIAKDPVFYSASKYVSW' A
#
# COMPACT_ATOMS: atom_id res chain seq x y z
N SER A 1 17.66 17.17 13.83
CA SER A 1 16.42 16.85 13.09
C SER A 1 15.89 15.55 13.65
N SER A 2 14.72 15.55 14.30
CA SER A 2 14.10 14.32 14.82
C SER A 2 12.99 13.87 13.87
N VAL A 3 13.12 12.67 13.32
CA VAL A 3 12.05 12.05 12.54
C VAL A 3 10.84 11.89 13.46
N ARG A 4 9.71 12.49 13.11
CA ARG A 4 8.50 12.51 13.95
C ARG A 4 7.55 11.32 13.69
N GLY A 5 7.81 10.56 12.63
CA GLY A 5 7.11 9.33 12.26
C GLY A 5 7.66 8.79 10.95
N TYR A 6 7.64 7.48 10.77
CA TYR A 6 8.09 6.84 9.54
C TYR A 6 7.31 5.54 9.28
N ASN A 7 7.23 5.16 8.00
CA ASN A 7 6.74 3.86 7.56
C ASN A 7 7.83 3.20 6.72
N GLN A 8 8.01 1.89 6.88
CA GLN A 8 8.99 1.10 6.13
C GLN A 8 8.34 -0.20 5.69
N TRP A 9 8.65 -0.63 4.48
CA TRP A 9 8.19 -1.90 3.91
C TRP A 9 9.24 -2.43 2.93
N LYS A 10 9.14 -3.72 2.61
CA LYS A 10 9.92 -4.33 1.53
C LYS A 10 9.15 -4.21 0.20
N PRO A 11 9.82 -4.02 -0.94
CA PRO A 11 9.17 -3.91 -2.25
C PRO A 11 8.70 -5.28 -2.80
N VAL A 12 8.09 -6.11 -1.95
CA VAL A 12 7.69 -7.48 -2.23
C VAL A 12 6.35 -7.78 -1.56
N ALA A 13 5.49 -8.49 -2.26
CA ALA A 13 4.27 -9.12 -1.77
C ALA A 13 4.31 -10.63 -2.06
N TYR A 14 3.43 -11.40 -1.44
CA TYR A 14 3.35 -12.86 -1.60
C TYR A 14 1.99 -13.27 -2.11
N ARG A 15 1.99 -14.27 -3.00
CA ARG A 15 0.79 -14.77 -3.69
C ARG A 15 0.11 -15.94 -2.97
N LYS A 16 0.69 -16.41 -1.87
CA LYS A 16 0.15 -17.45 -0.99
C LYS A 16 0.34 -17.05 0.48
N ALA A 17 -0.40 -17.75 1.36
CA ALA A 17 -0.36 -17.50 2.79
C ALA A 17 0.99 -17.82 3.43
N ASP A 18 1.67 -18.87 2.94
CA ASP A 18 3.02 -19.20 3.38
C ASP A 18 4.05 -18.45 2.50
N PRO A 19 4.82 -17.48 3.05
CA PRO A 19 5.68 -16.61 2.27
C PRO A 19 6.99 -17.31 1.90
N VAL A 20 7.05 -17.85 0.68
CA VAL A 20 8.28 -18.40 0.08
C VAL A 20 8.75 -17.55 -1.09
N PHE A 21 10.03 -17.68 -1.45
CA PHE A 21 10.67 -16.85 -2.48
C PHE A 21 10.02 -17.04 -3.86
N GLU A 22 9.61 -18.27 -4.18
CA GLU A 22 9.00 -18.66 -5.46
C GLU A 22 7.62 -18.01 -5.65
N ASP A 23 6.91 -17.74 -4.57
CA ASP A 23 5.58 -17.12 -4.57
C ASP A 23 5.65 -15.59 -4.40
N ALA A 24 6.85 -15.03 -4.28
CA ALA A 24 7.06 -13.59 -4.20
C ALA A 24 6.66 -12.89 -5.52
N THR A 25 6.17 -11.67 -5.38
CA THR A 25 5.80 -10.80 -6.49
C THR A 25 6.18 -9.36 -6.14
N PRO A 26 6.69 -8.54 -7.07
CA PRO A 26 7.11 -7.19 -6.74
C PRO A 26 5.92 -6.34 -6.31
N CYS A 27 6.17 -5.38 -5.41
CA CYS A 27 5.25 -4.27 -5.18
C CYS A 27 5.92 -2.95 -5.55
N LYS A 28 5.18 -2.05 -6.18
CA LYS A 28 5.63 -0.70 -6.51
C LYS A 28 4.66 0.31 -5.94
N HIS A 29 5.17 1.45 -5.50
CA HIS A 29 4.36 2.57 -5.09
C HIS A 29 4.46 3.72 -6.09
N SER A 30 3.42 4.54 -6.18
CA SER A 30 3.52 5.83 -6.85
C SER A 30 4.30 6.84 -6.01
N GLU A 31 4.59 7.99 -6.59
CA GLU A 31 4.95 9.17 -5.82
C GLU A 31 3.81 9.55 -4.86
N LEU A 32 4.19 10.23 -3.79
CA LEU A 32 3.27 10.79 -2.82
C LEU A 32 2.60 12.04 -3.42
N VAL A 33 1.27 12.14 -3.32
CA VAL A 33 0.48 13.26 -3.84
C VAL A 33 -0.39 13.86 -2.74
N SER A 34 -0.58 15.18 -2.77
CA SER A 34 -1.56 15.84 -1.91
C SER A 34 -2.99 15.45 -2.31
N MET A 35 -3.81 15.10 -1.33
CA MET A 35 -5.17 14.61 -1.55
C MET A 35 -6.22 15.62 -1.09
N ASN A 36 -7.01 16.12 -2.03
CA ASN A 36 -8.11 17.04 -1.73
C ASN A 36 -9.43 16.31 -1.41
N HIS A 37 -9.54 15.03 -1.81
CA HIS A 37 -10.74 14.21 -1.61
C HIS A 37 -10.30 12.85 -1.10
N MET A 38 -10.74 12.51 0.11
CA MET A 38 -10.50 11.22 0.73
C MET A 38 -11.82 10.63 1.23
N PRO A 39 -11.97 9.30 1.26
CA PRO A 39 -13.05 8.66 1.99
C PRO A 39 -13.11 9.19 3.43
N GLN A 40 -14.30 9.54 3.89
CA GLN A 40 -14.46 10.11 5.24
C GLN A 40 -14.10 9.06 6.30
N SER A 41 -13.21 9.45 7.21
CA SER A 41 -12.87 8.67 8.42
C SER A 41 -13.23 9.49 9.66
N ARG A 42 -14.25 9.04 10.40
CA ARG A 42 -14.68 9.73 11.64
C ARG A 42 -13.55 9.82 12.67
N LEU A 43 -12.69 8.81 12.76
CA LEU A 43 -11.55 8.83 13.69
C LEU A 43 -10.56 9.95 13.35
N VAL A 44 -10.22 10.11 12.07
CA VAL A 44 -9.33 11.18 11.62
C VAL A 44 -10.00 12.54 11.79
N GLN A 45 -11.29 12.65 11.43
CA GLN A 45 -12.05 13.90 11.55
C GLN A 45 -12.17 14.36 13.00
N GLU A 46 -12.51 13.49 13.95
CA GLU A 46 -12.68 13.89 15.36
C GLU A 46 -11.33 14.27 16.01
N TYR A 47 -10.25 13.59 15.65
CA TYR A 47 -8.93 13.86 16.21
C TYR A 47 -8.27 15.12 15.61
N PHE A 48 -8.32 15.30 14.29
CA PHE A 48 -7.62 16.37 13.58
C PHE A 48 -8.52 17.55 13.16
N ARG A 49 -9.85 17.36 13.18
CA ARG A 49 -10.87 18.33 12.73
C ARG A 49 -10.59 18.83 11.30
N ASP A 50 -10.78 20.13 11.07
CA ASP A 50 -10.73 20.76 9.75
C ASP A 50 -9.29 21.01 9.24
N ASN A 51 -8.26 20.75 10.04
CA ASN A 51 -6.86 21.09 9.73
C ASN A 51 -6.03 19.89 9.26
N HIS A 52 -6.65 18.83 8.74
CA HIS A 52 -5.90 17.67 8.26
C HIS A 52 -5.33 17.92 6.86
N GLN A 53 -4.01 17.74 6.71
CA GLN A 53 -3.35 17.64 5.42
C GLN A 53 -3.12 16.16 5.12
N THR A 54 -3.76 15.64 4.07
CA THR A 54 -3.63 14.24 3.69
C THR A 54 -2.80 14.12 2.42
N HIS A 55 -1.85 13.20 2.47
CA HIS A 55 -1.10 12.77 1.30
C HIS A 55 -1.39 11.29 1.04
N GLY A 56 -1.49 10.92 -0.23
CA GLY A 56 -1.79 9.57 -0.67
C GLY A 56 -0.73 9.07 -1.63
N LEU A 57 -0.56 7.75 -1.67
CA LEU A 57 0.16 7.05 -2.73
C LEU A 57 -0.58 5.75 -3.02
N ASN A 58 -0.41 5.23 -4.23
CA ASN A 58 -0.96 3.94 -4.61
C ASN A 58 0.13 2.88 -4.50
N ILE A 59 -0.22 1.71 -3.99
CA ILE A 59 0.64 0.52 -4.01
C ILE A 59 0.00 -0.49 -4.95
N SER A 60 0.81 -1.03 -5.86
CA SER A 60 0.39 -2.03 -6.83
C SER A 60 1.27 -3.25 -6.74
N PHE A 61 0.64 -4.41 -6.94
CA PHE A 61 1.25 -5.72 -6.74
C PHE A 61 1.31 -6.48 -8.05
N GLY A 62 2.45 -7.09 -8.32
CA GLY A 62 2.69 -7.95 -9.47
C GLY A 62 3.15 -7.24 -10.74
N ILE A 63 3.35 -8.06 -11.78
CA ILE A 63 3.87 -7.65 -13.08
C ILE A 63 2.78 -7.92 -14.13
N ALA A 64 2.59 -6.97 -15.04
CA ALA A 64 1.69 -7.17 -16.15
C ALA A 64 2.14 -8.39 -16.98
N LYS A 65 1.20 -9.27 -17.34
CA LYS A 65 1.46 -10.51 -18.10
C LYS A 65 2.22 -11.60 -17.34
N ASP A 66 2.39 -11.47 -16.02
CA ASP A 66 2.80 -12.62 -15.20
C ASP A 66 1.72 -13.71 -15.27
N PRO A 67 2.07 -14.96 -15.62
CA PRO A 67 1.10 -16.07 -15.70
C PRO A 67 0.44 -16.37 -14.35
N VAL A 68 1.08 -16.03 -13.22
CA VAL A 68 0.56 -16.25 -11.87
C VAL A 68 0.27 -14.90 -11.23
N PHE A 69 -0.84 -14.30 -11.67
CA PHE A 69 -1.37 -13.04 -11.15
C PHE A 69 -2.44 -13.29 -10.07
N TYR A 70 -2.90 -12.23 -9.38
CA TYR A 70 -3.98 -12.33 -8.37
C TYR A 70 -5.22 -13.04 -8.91
N SER A 71 -5.49 -12.97 -10.21
CA SER A 71 -6.60 -13.67 -10.84
C SER A 71 -6.55 -15.19 -10.65
N ALA A 72 -5.36 -15.78 -10.53
CA ALA A 72 -5.13 -17.21 -10.37
C ALA A 72 -5.11 -17.64 -8.89
N SER A 73 -4.37 -16.91 -8.03
CA SER A 73 -4.24 -17.28 -6.60
C SER A 73 -5.39 -16.75 -5.73
N LYS A 74 -6.06 -15.68 -6.16
CA LYS A 74 -7.03 -14.90 -5.37
C LYS A 74 -6.49 -14.46 -4.01
N TYR A 75 -5.17 -14.41 -3.87
CA TYR A 75 -4.47 -14.12 -2.62
C TYR A 75 -3.34 -13.13 -2.84
N VAL A 76 -3.23 -12.16 -1.93
CA VAL A 76 -2.12 -11.21 -1.85
C VAL A 76 -1.85 -10.89 -0.37
N SER A 77 -0.57 -10.90 0.01
CA SER A 77 -0.10 -10.43 1.31
C SER A 77 1.08 -9.50 1.11
N TRP A 78 1.05 -8.32 1.70
CA TRP A 78 2.10 -7.31 1.67
C TRP A 78 2.34 -6.79 3.08
#